data_AF-A0A0F8ZUP2-F1
#
_entry.id   AF-A0A0F8ZUP2-F1
#
_cell.length_a   1.000
_cell.length_b   1.000
_cell.length_c   1.000
_cell.angle_alpha   90.00
_cell.angle_beta   90.00
_cell.angle_gamma   90.00
#
_symmetry.space_group_name_H-M   'P 1'
#
loop_
_entity.id
_entity.type
_entity.pdbx_description
1 polymer ?
#
loop_
_entity_poly.entity_id
_entity_poly.type
_entity_poly.pdbx_seq_one_letter_code
_entity_poly.pdbx_strand_id
1 'polypeptide(L)'
;RSTDTASFEVEDVGIAAGTYRLPFSWRDAAGKVTRAGTARVVFYAPVREGPEGDNPRVRLTNPGTQSNVTGDASEESEAFIVTTPSDSDRIAVGINGGTSMSAWITGNRGQTWTKRTLPQSLDAPGEAAPEAGNVCCDPMLAADTLGNIWFGGLTFANGAGNPSRIVVNRIAAGTDSFQALTTGLPARTSGTQDKPMMTVDNSAASPTFGRLYVVWDEPAGGGVNIVISQCDTRVLGYPNASRCDNADNWSIPASVTPATGGYIYADVAAGPDGRVYVTWWDYSATNAIRGDVCNPSAQNCAAASGWGTPDTIAALDATGGNPVPFACPILAQPGGRGSTSPQVDVDRSGGAQDGRVYVSWSDLRPGSGATRCTGSGSPASTHLTWDSYVTSAASGALPGGVGALDEIFELAAAKQLKMDEAHGKPLFILNVAGYFDPLREMIRNAVGRG
;
A
#
# COMPACT_ATOMS: atom_id res chain seq x y z
N ARG A 1 -18.63 40.76 -23.37
CA ARG A 1 -17.90 41.96 -23.85
C ARG A 1 -16.42 41.76 -23.57
N SER A 2 -15.51 42.44 -24.28
CA SER A 2 -14.05 42.31 -24.08
C SER A 2 -13.56 42.74 -22.68
N THR A 3 -14.46 43.29 -21.87
CA THR A 3 -14.25 43.77 -20.50
C THR A 3 -14.91 42.91 -19.43
N ASP A 4 -15.64 41.85 -19.80
CA ASP A 4 -16.36 41.03 -18.82
C ASP A 4 -15.41 40.03 -18.16
N THR A 5 -15.41 39.98 -16.83
CA THR A 5 -14.65 39.01 -16.04
C THR A 5 -15.60 37.89 -15.60
N ALA A 6 -15.31 36.64 -15.95
CA ALA A 6 -16.00 35.50 -15.33
C ALA A 6 -15.41 35.27 -13.95
N SER A 7 -16.28 35.30 -12.94
CA SER A 7 -16.04 34.63 -11.67
C SER A 7 -16.91 33.37 -11.62
N PHE A 8 -16.39 32.33 -11.00
CA PHE A 8 -17.17 31.19 -10.56
C PHE A 8 -16.87 30.99 -9.08
N GLU A 9 -17.89 30.61 -8.33
CA GLU A 9 -17.74 30.26 -6.92
C GLU A 9 -17.69 28.75 -6.81
N VAL A 10 -16.80 28.27 -5.95
CA VAL A 10 -16.62 26.85 -5.67
C VAL A 10 -16.97 26.67 -4.21
N GLU A 11 -18.10 26.03 -3.95
CA GLU A 11 -18.52 25.66 -2.62
C GLU A 11 -17.95 24.27 -2.30
N ASP A 12 -17.10 24.19 -1.28
CA ASP A 12 -16.59 22.91 -0.80
C ASP A 12 -17.68 22.19 0.01
N VAL A 13 -18.29 21.18 -0.61
CA VAL A 13 -19.33 20.32 -0.03
C VAL A 13 -18.81 18.90 0.27
N GLY A 14 -17.50 18.77 0.52
CA GLY A 14 -16.83 17.48 0.71
C GLY A 14 -16.09 16.99 -0.54
N ILE A 15 -15.50 17.93 -1.29
CA ILE A 15 -14.72 17.59 -2.47
C ILE A 15 -13.41 16.95 -2.00
N ALA A 16 -13.07 15.76 -2.52
CA ALA A 16 -11.87 15.04 -2.10
C ALA A 16 -10.61 15.90 -2.32
N ALA A 17 -9.61 15.72 -1.45
CA ALA A 17 -8.34 16.39 -1.63
C ALA A 17 -7.73 15.98 -2.98
N GLY A 18 -7.32 16.96 -3.79
CA GLY A 18 -6.86 16.70 -5.15
C GLY A 18 -6.83 17.93 -6.03
N THR A 19 -6.28 17.74 -7.24
CA THR A 19 -6.22 18.79 -8.27
C THR A 19 -7.24 18.51 -9.35
N TYR A 20 -8.18 19.44 -9.55
CA TYR A 20 -9.25 19.37 -10.51
C TYR A 20 -9.01 20.34 -11.67
N ARG A 21 -9.31 19.91 -12.89
CA ARG A 21 -9.24 20.72 -14.10
C ARG A 21 -10.65 20.96 -14.62
N LEU A 22 -11.13 22.18 -14.48
CA LEU A 22 -12.47 22.60 -14.91
C LEU A 22 -12.37 23.31 -16.27
N PRO A 23 -12.76 22.66 -17.38
CA PRO A 23 -12.82 23.33 -18.68
C PRO A 23 -13.96 24.36 -18.68
N PHE A 24 -13.70 25.55 -19.21
CA PHE A 24 -14.72 26.59 -19.40
C PHE A 24 -14.71 27.11 -20.84
N SER A 25 -15.87 27.55 -21.32
CA SER A 25 -16.01 28.19 -22.62
C SER A 25 -17.04 29.32 -22.59
N TRP A 26 -16.76 30.37 -23.34
CA TRP A 26 -17.66 31.48 -23.58
C TRP A 26 -18.39 31.25 -24.89
N ARG A 27 -19.72 31.36 -24.87
CA ARG A 27 -20.55 31.24 -26.07
C ARG A 27 -21.26 32.56 -26.35
N ASP A 28 -21.36 32.95 -27.61
CA ASP A 28 -22.20 34.06 -28.02
C ASP A 28 -23.69 33.67 -28.02
N ALA A 29 -24.56 34.62 -28.33
CA ALA A 29 -26.02 34.41 -28.38
C ALA A 29 -26.46 33.36 -29.42
N ALA A 30 -25.61 33.03 -30.39
CA ALA A 30 -25.85 31.99 -31.38
C ALA A 30 -25.23 30.63 -30.96
N GLY A 31 -24.67 30.53 -29.75
CA GLY A 31 -24.06 29.31 -29.21
C GLY A 31 -22.63 29.05 -29.69
N LYS A 32 -22.04 29.94 -30.49
CA LYS A 32 -20.69 29.80 -31.02
C LYS A 32 -19.68 30.08 -29.91
N VAL A 33 -18.70 29.18 -29.75
CA VAL A 33 -17.61 29.36 -28.79
C VAL A 33 -16.71 30.52 -29.24
N THR A 34 -16.58 31.52 -28.38
CA THR A 34 -15.79 32.73 -28.64
C THR A 34 -14.46 32.74 -27.87
N ARG A 35 -14.37 31.96 -26.78
CA ARG A 35 -13.14 31.78 -25.97
C ARG A 35 -13.27 30.51 -25.13
N ALA A 36 -12.17 29.80 -24.87
CA ALA A 36 -12.15 28.64 -23.97
C ALA A 36 -10.85 28.59 -23.16
N GLY A 37 -10.87 27.85 -22.05
CA GLY A 37 -9.71 27.64 -21.18
C GLY A 37 -9.98 26.59 -20.12
N THR A 38 -9.03 26.42 -19.20
CA THR A 38 -9.16 25.48 -18.08
C THR A 38 -8.81 26.19 -16.79
N ALA A 39 -9.71 26.14 -15.80
CA ALA A 39 -9.42 26.55 -14.44
C ALA A 39 -8.85 25.37 -13.66
N ARG A 40 -7.72 25.58 -12.97
CA ARG A 40 -7.14 24.58 -12.07
C ARG A 40 -7.59 24.91 -10.64
N VAL A 41 -8.31 23.99 -10.02
CA VAL A 41 -8.80 24.12 -8.64
C VAL A 41 -8.14 23.03 -7.80
N VAL A 42 -7.57 23.39 -6.66
CA VAL A 42 -6.91 22.44 -5.74
C VAL A 42 -7.69 22.45 -4.44
N PHE A 43 -8.21 21.28 -4.06
CA PHE A 43 -8.83 21.08 -2.75
C PHE A 43 -7.81 20.40 -1.84
N TYR A 44 -7.59 20.99 -0.67
CA TYR A 44 -6.74 20.42 0.37
C TYR A 44 -7.62 19.63 1.34
N ALA A 45 -7.07 18.59 1.97
CA ALA A 45 -7.81 17.83 2.97
C ALA A 45 -8.35 18.76 4.09
N PRO A 46 -9.60 18.55 4.56
CA PRO A 46 -10.28 19.47 5.47
C PRO A 46 -9.67 19.50 6.87
N VAL A 47 -8.88 18.48 7.23
CA VAL A 47 -8.10 18.42 8.46
C VAL A 47 -6.65 18.17 8.09
N ARG A 48 -5.86 19.21 8.29
CA ARG A 48 -4.42 19.11 8.49
C ARG A 48 -4.23 18.57 9.91
N GLU A 49 -3.33 17.63 10.15
CA GLU A 49 -2.77 17.48 11.51
C GLU A 49 -2.36 18.89 11.96
N GLY A 50 -3.00 19.42 13.02
CA GLY A 50 -2.62 20.72 13.55
C GLY A 50 -1.12 20.72 13.90
N PRO A 51 -0.46 21.89 14.06
CA PRO A 51 0.77 21.90 14.85
C PRO A 51 0.50 21.12 16.13
N GLU A 52 1.42 20.24 16.58
CA GLU A 52 1.30 19.48 17.83
C GLU A 52 0.77 20.43 18.90
N GLY A 53 -0.54 20.37 19.17
CA GLY A 53 -1.14 21.16 20.21
C GLY A 53 -0.69 20.55 21.53
N ASP A 54 -0.66 21.35 22.60
CA ASP A 54 -0.44 20.87 23.97
C ASP A 54 -1.55 19.90 24.46
N ASN A 55 -2.34 19.30 23.56
CA ASN A 55 -3.38 18.34 23.87
C ASN A 55 -2.73 17.01 24.32
N PRO A 56 -2.80 16.67 25.62
CA PRO A 56 -2.14 15.50 26.19
C PRO A 56 -2.78 14.17 25.74
N ARG A 57 -3.77 14.19 24.85
CA ARG A 57 -4.44 12.99 24.31
C ARG A 57 -3.70 12.33 23.13
N VAL A 58 -2.63 12.92 22.59
CA VAL A 58 -1.93 12.37 21.40
C VAL A 58 -0.52 11.86 21.72
N ARG A 59 0.13 12.32 22.79
CA ARG A 59 1.28 11.60 23.35
C ARG A 59 0.74 10.52 24.26
N LEU A 60 1.06 9.25 23.98
CA LEU A 60 0.87 8.18 24.94
C LEU A 60 1.49 8.66 26.27
N THR A 61 0.65 8.95 27.28
CA THR A 61 1.05 9.53 28.57
C THR A 61 2.11 8.68 29.29
N ASN A 62 2.28 7.45 28.84
CA ASN A 62 3.40 6.58 29.12
C ASN A 62 3.64 5.74 27.85
N PRO A 63 4.71 5.96 27.06
CA PRO A 63 4.98 5.14 25.87
C PRO A 63 5.28 3.66 26.22
N GLY A 64 5.29 3.31 27.51
CA GLY A 64 5.66 1.99 27.99
C GLY A 64 7.17 1.84 28.02
N THR A 65 7.65 0.65 27.71
CA THR A 65 9.08 0.33 27.65
C THR A 65 9.69 0.97 26.41
N GLN A 66 10.60 1.93 26.59
CA GLN A 66 11.49 2.38 25.53
C GLN A 66 12.73 1.49 25.52
N SER A 67 13.02 0.85 24.39
CA SER A 67 14.15 -0.06 24.23
C SER A 67 14.89 0.27 22.94
N ASN A 68 16.21 0.44 23.02
CA ASN A 68 17.07 0.38 21.84
C ASN A 68 17.31 -1.09 21.54
N VAL A 69 16.47 -1.66 20.68
CA VAL A 69 16.41 -3.10 20.42
C VAL A 69 17.68 -3.60 19.74
N THR A 70 18.26 -2.81 18.84
CA THR A 70 19.48 -3.19 18.10
C THR A 70 20.75 -2.90 18.86
N GLY A 71 20.71 -1.90 19.75
CA GLY A 71 21.88 -1.37 20.44
C GLY A 71 22.74 -0.49 19.54
N ASP A 72 22.27 -0.15 18.33
CA ASP A 72 22.98 0.77 17.43
C ASP A 72 22.84 2.22 17.93
N ALA A 73 23.88 3.02 17.68
CA ALA A 73 23.92 4.45 18.00
C ALA A 73 23.76 5.33 16.75
N SER A 74 23.68 4.73 15.56
CA SER A 74 23.49 5.38 14.27
C SER A 74 22.04 5.33 13.80
N GLU A 75 21.74 6.13 12.76
CA GLU A 75 20.43 6.09 12.11
C GLU A 75 20.26 4.78 11.34
N GLU A 76 19.18 4.08 11.66
CA GLU A 76 18.80 2.82 11.02
C GLU A 76 17.80 3.08 9.89
N SER A 77 17.87 2.29 8.82
CA SER A 77 16.98 2.39 7.68
C SER A 77 16.07 1.16 7.56
N GLU A 78 14.89 1.37 6.99
CA GLU A 78 13.96 0.29 6.61
C GLU A 78 13.66 -0.62 7.81
N ALA A 79 13.19 -0.01 8.89
CA ALA A 79 12.77 -0.70 10.08
C ALA A 79 11.33 -1.21 9.92
N PHE A 80 11.13 -2.48 10.26
CA PHE A 80 9.84 -3.17 10.23
C PHE A 80 9.55 -3.75 11.59
N ILE A 81 8.27 -3.78 11.94
CA ILE A 81 7.78 -4.37 13.18
C ILE A 81 6.52 -5.15 12.91
N VAL A 82 6.38 -6.28 13.58
CA VAL A 82 5.12 -7.04 13.60
C VAL A 82 4.81 -7.51 15.00
N THR A 83 3.53 -7.49 15.35
CA THR A 83 2.99 -8.13 16.56
C THR A 83 2.15 -9.32 16.13
N THR A 84 2.29 -10.44 16.82
CA THR A 84 1.52 -11.64 16.52
C THR A 84 0.03 -11.43 16.83
N PRO A 85 -0.90 -11.79 15.92
CA PRO A 85 -2.33 -11.69 16.18
C PRO A 85 -2.72 -12.40 17.49
N SER A 86 -3.47 -11.71 18.35
CA SER A 86 -3.91 -12.22 19.68
C SER A 86 -2.79 -12.53 20.69
N ASP A 87 -1.53 -12.22 20.39
CA ASP A 87 -0.40 -12.36 21.32
C ASP A 87 0.43 -11.07 21.32
N SER A 88 0.08 -10.16 22.24
CA SER A 88 0.78 -8.88 22.42
C SER A 88 2.22 -9.02 22.92
N ASP A 89 2.61 -10.22 23.36
CA ASP A 89 3.89 -10.44 24.02
C ASP A 89 4.94 -10.81 22.98
N ARG A 90 4.48 -11.36 21.86
CA ARG A 90 5.28 -11.81 20.74
C ARG A 90 5.36 -10.74 19.66
N ILE A 91 6.54 -10.12 19.59
CA ILE A 91 6.85 -9.04 18.65
C ILE A 91 8.18 -9.38 17.98
N ALA A 92 8.32 -9.06 16.70
CA ALA A 92 9.60 -9.04 16.03
C ALA A 92 9.85 -7.69 15.36
N VAL A 93 11.11 -7.27 15.39
CA VAL A 93 11.63 -6.10 14.69
C VAL A 93 12.68 -6.56 13.68
N GLY A 94 12.62 -6.03 12.47
CA GLY A 94 13.60 -6.23 11.41
C GLY A 94 14.18 -4.89 11.00
N ILE A 95 15.50 -4.84 10.81
CA ILE A 95 16.21 -3.61 10.41
C ILE A 95 17.22 -3.96 9.34
N ASN A 96 17.38 -3.07 8.35
CA ASN A 96 18.39 -3.26 7.32
C ASN A 96 19.80 -3.21 7.95
N GLY A 97 20.58 -4.27 7.74
CA GLY A 97 21.89 -4.48 8.38
C GLY A 97 23.03 -4.74 7.41
N GLY A 98 22.90 -4.40 6.13
CA GLY A 98 23.95 -4.62 5.12
C GLY A 98 24.00 -6.05 4.60
N THR A 99 25.10 -6.80 4.84
CA THR A 99 25.31 -8.17 4.30
C THR A 99 24.78 -9.29 5.22
N SER A 100 24.04 -8.93 6.26
CA SER A 100 23.36 -9.90 7.13
C SER A 100 22.07 -9.30 7.66
N MET A 101 20.93 -9.91 7.35
CA MET A 101 19.66 -9.52 7.96
C MET A 101 19.50 -10.18 9.33
N SER A 102 19.02 -9.40 10.30
CA SER A 102 18.67 -9.91 11.62
C SER A 102 17.27 -9.50 12.01
N ALA A 103 16.61 -10.37 12.77
CA ALA A 103 15.40 -10.07 13.51
C ALA A 103 15.72 -9.99 15.00
N TRP A 104 15.02 -9.12 15.71
CA TRP A 104 15.01 -9.07 17.16
C TRP A 104 13.62 -9.48 17.63
N ILE A 105 13.58 -10.53 18.44
CA ILE A 105 12.34 -11.19 18.82
C ILE A 105 12.16 -11.05 20.34
N THR A 106 10.95 -10.74 20.75
CA THR A 106 10.53 -10.72 22.15
C THR A 106 9.31 -11.63 22.32
N GLY A 107 9.20 -12.25 23.49
CA GLY A 107 8.02 -13.00 23.94
C GLY A 107 7.48 -12.47 25.27
N ASN A 108 7.84 -11.23 25.63
CA ASN A 108 7.47 -10.61 26.90
C ASN A 108 7.20 -9.11 26.75
N ARG A 109 6.46 -8.72 25.70
CA ARG A 109 6.03 -7.34 25.45
C ARG A 109 7.21 -6.34 25.37
N GLY A 110 8.32 -6.76 24.78
CA GLY A 110 9.49 -5.90 24.56
C GLY A 110 10.37 -5.65 25.78
N GLN A 111 10.20 -6.42 26.87
CA GLN A 111 11.09 -6.31 28.04
C GLN A 111 12.49 -6.85 27.76
N THR A 112 12.59 -7.98 27.05
CA THR A 112 13.86 -8.56 26.60
C THR A 112 13.77 -8.95 25.15
N TRP A 113 14.87 -8.76 24.43
CA TRP A 113 14.99 -9.02 23.00
C TRP A 113 16.09 -10.02 22.71
N THR A 114 15.84 -10.85 21.71
CA THR A 114 16.77 -11.87 21.26
C THR A 114 17.05 -11.65 19.78
N LYS A 115 18.32 -11.33 19.45
CA LYS A 115 18.77 -11.18 18.07
C LYS A 115 18.96 -12.55 17.42
N ARG A 116 18.48 -12.68 16.19
CA ARG A 116 18.69 -13.82 15.31
C ARG A 116 19.07 -13.35 13.93
N THR A 117 20.07 -13.98 13.34
CA THR A 117 20.50 -13.70 11.97
C THR A 117 19.83 -14.69 11.03
N LEU A 118 19.31 -14.18 9.92
CA LEU A 118 18.69 -14.99 8.88
C LEU A 118 19.72 -15.96 8.29
N PRO A 119 19.43 -17.26 8.16
CA PRO A 119 20.35 -18.22 7.57
C PRO A 119 20.71 -17.87 6.12
N GLN A 120 21.99 -18.03 5.79
CA GLN A 120 22.52 -17.85 4.43
C GLN A 120 22.27 -19.06 3.53
N SER A 121 21.96 -20.24 4.08
CA SER A 121 21.62 -21.42 3.28
C SER A 121 20.16 -21.38 2.88
N LEU A 122 19.89 -21.42 1.57
CA LEU A 122 18.55 -21.32 1.03
C LEU A 122 18.02 -22.68 0.58
N ASP A 123 16.72 -22.89 0.79
CA ASP A 123 15.95 -23.83 -0.01
C ASP A 123 15.49 -23.11 -1.27
N ALA A 124 15.84 -23.62 -2.45
CA ALA A 124 15.60 -22.96 -3.73
C ALA A 124 14.71 -23.84 -4.63
N PRO A 125 13.88 -23.23 -5.51
CA PRO A 125 12.91 -23.98 -6.30
C PRO A 125 13.59 -25.00 -7.23
N GLY A 126 13.15 -26.25 -7.18
CA GLY A 126 13.65 -27.36 -7.98
C GLY A 126 15.05 -27.86 -7.61
N GLU A 127 15.66 -27.34 -6.55
CA GLU A 127 17.02 -27.70 -6.15
C GLU A 127 17.01 -28.75 -5.03
N ALA A 128 17.75 -29.85 -5.24
CA ALA A 128 17.83 -30.94 -4.27
C ALA A 128 18.80 -30.65 -3.11
N ALA A 129 19.67 -29.64 -3.26
CA ALA A 129 20.68 -29.25 -2.27
C ALA A 129 20.54 -27.76 -1.94
N PRO A 130 20.90 -27.34 -0.72
CA PRO A 130 20.81 -25.93 -0.34
C PRO A 130 21.65 -25.03 -1.23
N GLU A 131 21.05 -23.92 -1.66
CA GLU A 131 21.71 -22.86 -2.39
C GLU A 131 22.46 -21.94 -1.40
N ALA A 132 23.68 -21.53 -1.73
CA ALA A 132 24.39 -20.52 -0.94
C ALA A 132 23.80 -19.14 -1.23
N GLY A 133 23.05 -18.60 -0.28
CA GLY A 133 22.53 -17.24 -0.35
C GLY A 133 23.61 -16.18 -0.25
N ASN A 134 23.26 -14.99 -0.73
CA ASN A 134 23.96 -13.74 -0.46
C ASN A 134 22.93 -12.78 0.14
N VAL A 135 22.40 -13.17 1.30
CA VAL A 135 21.34 -12.45 2.02
C VAL A 135 21.83 -11.06 2.37
N CYS A 136 21.03 -10.07 1.99
CA CYS A 136 21.35 -8.67 2.18
C CYS A 136 20.39 -8.02 3.17
N CYS A 137 19.27 -7.50 2.65
CA CYS A 137 18.63 -6.28 3.11
C CYS A 137 17.14 -6.26 2.77
N ASP A 138 16.52 -5.10 3.01
CA ASP A 138 15.09 -4.84 2.86
C ASP A 138 14.23 -5.82 3.67
N PRO A 139 14.32 -5.75 5.01
CA PRO A 139 13.57 -6.66 5.85
C PRO A 139 12.08 -6.50 5.60
N MET A 140 11.35 -7.60 5.61
CA MET A 140 9.89 -7.60 5.60
C MET A 140 9.36 -8.59 6.63
N LEU A 141 8.18 -8.30 7.19
CA LEU A 141 7.62 -9.04 8.31
C LEU A 141 6.11 -9.21 8.15
N ALA A 142 5.62 -10.41 8.46
CA ALA A 142 4.20 -10.67 8.68
C ALA A 142 4.04 -11.67 9.83
N ALA A 143 2.86 -11.74 10.43
CA ALA A 143 2.57 -12.71 11.47
C ALA A 143 1.19 -13.32 11.26
N ASP A 144 1.05 -14.59 11.62
CA ASP A 144 -0.18 -15.34 11.39
C ASP A 144 -0.94 -15.67 12.69
N THR A 145 -2.21 -16.02 12.53
CA THR A 145 -3.07 -16.49 13.64
C THR A 145 -2.65 -17.81 14.27
N LEU A 146 -1.64 -18.50 13.73
CA LEU A 146 -1.06 -19.71 14.32
C LEU A 146 0.09 -19.39 15.30
N GLY A 147 0.47 -18.11 15.42
CA GLY A 147 1.55 -17.66 16.28
C GLY A 147 2.91 -17.58 15.59
N ASN A 148 3.00 -17.87 14.29
CA ASN A 148 4.25 -17.75 13.57
C ASN A 148 4.53 -16.30 13.20
N ILE A 149 5.81 -15.96 13.17
CA ILE A 149 6.31 -14.75 12.52
C ILE A 149 7.04 -15.18 11.26
N TRP A 150 6.76 -14.51 10.16
CA TRP A 150 7.40 -14.67 8.87
C TRP A 150 8.30 -13.45 8.65
N PHE A 151 9.58 -13.71 8.42
CA PHE A 151 10.59 -12.69 8.22
C PHE A 151 11.25 -12.92 6.87
N GLY A 152 11.55 -11.87 6.13
CA GLY A 152 12.17 -12.00 4.83
C GLY A 152 12.94 -10.77 4.42
N GLY A 153 13.32 -10.75 3.14
CA GLY A 153 14.00 -9.66 2.46
C GLY A 153 14.57 -10.18 1.15
N LEU A 154 15.77 -9.76 0.76
CA LEU A 154 16.37 -10.16 -0.51
C LEU A 154 17.79 -10.76 -0.39
N THR A 155 18.17 -11.50 -1.43
CA THR A 155 19.55 -11.87 -1.72
C THR A 155 20.05 -11.12 -2.95
N PHE A 156 21.34 -10.78 -2.96
CA PHE A 156 21.99 -10.46 -4.23
C PHE A 156 22.26 -11.75 -5.03
N ALA A 157 22.46 -11.62 -6.34
CA ALA A 157 22.91 -12.73 -7.16
C ALA A 157 24.26 -13.27 -6.66
N ASN A 158 24.44 -14.59 -6.69
CA ASN A 158 25.63 -15.27 -6.19
C ASN A 158 26.18 -16.29 -7.19
N GLY A 159 26.49 -15.81 -8.40
CA GLY A 159 27.09 -16.59 -9.48
C GLY A 159 26.09 -17.10 -10.52
N ALA A 160 26.61 -17.79 -11.53
CA ALA A 160 25.80 -18.32 -12.63
C ALA A 160 24.87 -19.43 -12.13
N GLY A 161 23.56 -19.21 -12.20
CA GLY A 161 22.53 -20.14 -11.72
C GLY A 161 21.96 -19.81 -10.34
N ASN A 162 22.50 -18.80 -9.66
CA ASN A 162 22.01 -18.33 -8.36
C ASN A 162 21.57 -16.86 -8.51
N PRO A 163 20.31 -16.62 -8.91
CA PRO A 163 19.81 -15.28 -9.10
C PRO A 163 19.63 -14.55 -7.77
N SER A 164 19.43 -13.24 -7.84
CA SER A 164 18.82 -12.53 -6.71
C SER A 164 17.43 -13.10 -6.44
N ARG A 165 17.11 -13.34 -5.17
CA ARG A 165 15.83 -13.89 -4.72
C ARG A 165 15.21 -12.99 -3.67
N ILE A 166 13.89 -12.92 -3.67
CA ILE A 166 13.18 -12.59 -2.44
C ILE A 166 13.18 -13.85 -1.56
N VAL A 167 13.42 -13.68 -0.27
CA VAL A 167 13.55 -14.77 0.69
C VAL A 167 12.59 -14.61 1.85
N VAL A 168 12.12 -15.73 2.39
CA VAL A 168 11.24 -15.81 3.55
C VAL A 168 11.75 -16.91 4.50
N ASN A 169 11.63 -16.70 5.80
CA ASN A 169 11.91 -17.70 6.82
C ASN A 169 10.92 -17.57 7.98
N ARG A 170 10.53 -18.70 8.55
CA ARG A 170 9.55 -18.79 9.62
C ARG A 170 10.22 -18.86 10.99
N ILE A 171 9.78 -18.00 11.89
CA ILE A 171 10.00 -18.14 13.33
C ILE A 171 8.72 -18.76 13.90
N ALA A 172 8.80 -20.07 14.16
CA ALA A 172 7.64 -20.86 14.57
C ALA A 172 7.03 -20.36 15.89
N ALA A 173 5.72 -20.59 16.05
CA ALA A 173 5.01 -20.24 17.28
C ALA A 173 5.73 -20.77 18.54
N GLY A 174 5.87 -19.90 19.55
CA GLY A 174 6.54 -20.24 20.81
C GLY A 174 8.08 -20.36 20.74
N THR A 175 8.70 -20.15 19.59
CA THR A 175 10.17 -20.16 19.45
C THR A 175 10.71 -18.76 19.15
N ASP A 176 12.02 -18.61 19.25
CA ASP A 176 12.73 -17.39 18.88
C ASP A 176 13.77 -17.66 17.78
N SER A 177 13.62 -18.74 17.00
CA SER A 177 14.63 -19.21 16.07
C SER A 177 14.06 -19.41 14.67
N PHE A 178 14.87 -19.04 13.67
CA PHE A 178 14.58 -19.30 12.26
C PHE A 178 14.61 -20.81 11.95
N GLN A 179 13.93 -21.20 10.88
CA GLN A 179 14.13 -22.51 10.27
C GLN A 179 15.56 -22.63 9.76
N ALA A 180 16.08 -23.87 9.68
CA ALA A 180 17.48 -24.12 9.31
C ALA A 180 17.83 -23.60 7.90
N LEU A 181 16.88 -23.66 6.97
CA LEU A 181 16.99 -23.12 5.62
C LEU A 181 16.07 -21.91 5.49
N THR A 182 16.54 -20.91 4.75
CA THR A 182 15.73 -19.77 4.32
C THR A 182 15.07 -20.10 2.98
N THR A 183 13.77 -19.93 2.86
CA THR A 183 13.05 -20.24 1.64
C THR A 183 13.30 -19.15 0.59
N GLY A 184 13.96 -19.49 -0.50
CA GLY A 184 14.19 -18.62 -1.65
C GLY A 184 13.04 -18.71 -2.64
N LEU A 185 12.32 -17.61 -2.86
CA LEU A 185 11.20 -17.58 -3.79
C LEU A 185 11.67 -17.76 -5.24
N PRO A 186 10.82 -18.30 -6.13
CA PRO A 186 11.12 -18.32 -7.55
C PRO A 186 11.25 -16.90 -8.10
N ALA A 187 12.23 -16.67 -8.97
CA ALA A 187 12.43 -15.41 -9.69
C ALA A 187 12.11 -15.61 -11.17
N ARG A 188 11.47 -14.63 -11.84
CA ARG A 188 11.18 -14.73 -13.28
C ARG A 188 12.28 -14.09 -14.13
N THR A 189 13.02 -13.16 -13.54
CA THR A 189 14.11 -12.43 -14.20
C THR A 189 15.42 -12.59 -13.44
N SER A 190 16.54 -12.27 -14.09
CA SER A 190 17.88 -12.40 -13.53
C SER A 190 18.41 -11.14 -12.84
N GLY A 191 17.64 -10.05 -12.83
CA GLY A 191 18.05 -8.81 -12.17
C GLY A 191 17.89 -8.89 -10.65
N THR A 192 18.44 -7.90 -9.95
CA THR A 192 18.29 -7.77 -8.49
C THR A 192 16.84 -7.48 -8.14
N GLN A 193 16.19 -8.42 -7.45
CA GLN A 193 14.86 -8.24 -6.90
C GLN A 193 14.95 -7.26 -5.72
N ASP A 194 13.98 -6.38 -5.54
CA ASP A 194 14.10 -5.27 -4.58
C ASP A 194 12.78 -4.93 -3.89
N LYS A 195 12.86 -4.25 -2.73
CA LYS A 195 11.73 -3.73 -1.96
C LYS A 195 10.57 -4.72 -1.74
N PRO A 196 10.83 -5.92 -1.19
CA PRO A 196 9.76 -6.84 -0.91
C PRO A 196 8.89 -6.40 0.27
N MET A 197 7.59 -6.68 0.18
CA MET A 197 6.61 -6.52 1.26
C MET A 197 5.78 -7.79 1.40
N MET A 198 5.25 -8.05 2.60
CA MET A 198 4.55 -9.29 2.91
C MET A 198 3.32 -9.05 3.77
N THR A 199 2.27 -9.85 3.51
CA THR A 199 1.12 -9.96 4.40
C THR A 199 0.66 -11.41 4.52
N VAL A 200 -0.10 -11.71 5.58
CA VAL A 200 -0.83 -12.97 5.73
C VAL A 200 -2.31 -12.67 5.81
N ASP A 201 -3.11 -13.39 5.04
CA ASP A 201 -4.56 -13.35 5.21
C ASP A 201 -4.94 -14.03 6.54
N ASN A 202 -5.23 -13.20 7.53
CA ASN A 202 -5.58 -13.64 8.89
C ASN A 202 -7.10 -13.69 9.13
N SER A 203 -7.92 -13.45 8.12
CA SER A 203 -9.36 -13.38 8.26
C SER A 203 -9.97 -14.77 8.19
N ALA A 204 -10.51 -15.28 9.30
CA ALA A 204 -11.05 -16.65 9.36
C ALA A 204 -12.21 -16.91 8.38
N ALA A 205 -12.93 -15.86 7.96
CA ALA A 205 -14.00 -15.92 6.98
C ALA A 205 -13.52 -15.91 5.52
N SER A 206 -12.25 -15.58 5.29
CA SER A 206 -11.69 -15.45 3.94
C SER A 206 -11.53 -16.83 3.27
N PRO A 207 -11.82 -16.96 1.97
CA PRO A 207 -11.52 -18.16 1.19
C PRO A 207 -10.01 -18.47 1.10
N THR A 208 -9.15 -17.49 1.41
CA THR A 208 -7.69 -17.62 1.37
C THR A 208 -7.06 -17.55 2.75
N PHE A 209 -7.83 -17.80 3.82
CA PHE A 209 -7.34 -17.76 5.20
C PHE A 209 -6.05 -18.57 5.37
N GLY A 210 -4.99 -17.92 5.87
CA GLY A 210 -3.65 -18.47 6.06
C GLY A 210 -2.74 -18.37 4.83
N ARG A 211 -3.16 -17.73 3.74
CA ARG A 211 -2.28 -17.47 2.59
C ARG A 211 -1.31 -16.34 2.90
N LEU A 212 -0.03 -16.60 2.68
CA LEU A 212 1.01 -15.58 2.58
C LEU A 212 1.01 -14.99 1.18
N TYR A 213 1.19 -13.67 1.12
CA TYR A 213 1.44 -12.93 -0.09
C TYR A 213 2.72 -12.13 0.08
N VAL A 214 3.59 -12.20 -0.92
CA VAL A 214 4.82 -11.43 -1.00
C VAL A 214 4.80 -10.67 -2.31
N VAL A 215 4.95 -9.35 -2.26
CA VAL A 215 5.08 -8.47 -3.43
C VAL A 215 6.45 -7.83 -3.46
N TRP A 216 6.97 -7.50 -4.65
CA TRP A 216 8.26 -6.84 -4.79
C TRP A 216 8.43 -6.20 -6.16
N ASP A 217 9.53 -5.45 -6.28
CA ASP A 217 9.97 -4.79 -7.50
C ASP A 217 10.85 -5.76 -8.30
N GLU A 218 10.30 -6.31 -9.38
CA GLU A 218 11.03 -7.21 -10.28
C GLU A 218 11.62 -6.43 -11.46
N PRO A 219 12.95 -6.39 -11.63
CA PRO A 219 13.56 -5.76 -12.79
C PRO A 219 13.21 -6.50 -14.08
N ALA A 220 12.71 -5.78 -15.08
CA ALA A 220 12.32 -6.33 -16.37
C ALA A 220 12.60 -5.30 -17.48
N GLY A 221 13.30 -5.70 -18.56
CA GLY A 221 13.38 -4.89 -19.79
C GLY A 221 13.88 -3.44 -19.65
N GLY A 222 14.71 -3.13 -18.65
CA GLY A 222 15.19 -1.77 -18.36
C GLY A 222 14.27 -0.93 -17.46
N GLY A 223 13.19 -1.52 -16.93
CA GLY A 223 12.33 -0.95 -15.90
C GLY A 223 11.97 -2.01 -14.84
N VAL A 224 10.81 -1.86 -14.22
CA VAL A 224 10.30 -2.70 -13.14
C VAL A 224 8.90 -3.20 -13.47
N ASN A 225 8.58 -4.43 -13.08
CA ASN A 225 7.21 -4.89 -12.88
C ASN A 225 6.97 -5.05 -11.38
N ILE A 226 5.78 -4.69 -10.89
CA ILE A 226 5.35 -5.15 -9.57
C ILE A 226 4.85 -6.57 -9.73
N VAL A 227 5.34 -7.47 -8.90
CA VAL A 227 4.98 -8.89 -8.96
C VAL A 227 4.55 -9.41 -7.60
N ILE A 228 3.85 -10.53 -7.60
CA ILE A 228 3.35 -11.20 -6.39
C ILE A 228 3.63 -12.70 -6.44
N SER A 229 4.01 -13.28 -5.30
CA SER A 229 4.03 -14.73 -5.05
C SER A 229 3.26 -15.07 -3.79
N GLN A 230 2.72 -16.29 -3.71
CA GLN A 230 1.87 -16.71 -2.61
C GLN A 230 2.11 -18.17 -2.20
N CYS A 231 1.87 -18.47 -0.93
CA CYS A 231 1.89 -19.82 -0.37
C CYS A 231 0.83 -19.99 0.72
N ASP A 232 0.20 -21.16 0.80
CA ASP A 232 -0.82 -21.46 1.81
C ASP A 232 -0.21 -22.17 3.02
N THR A 233 -0.32 -21.54 4.20
CA THR A 233 0.02 -22.15 5.50
C THR A 233 -1.08 -23.03 6.06
N ARG A 234 -2.19 -23.14 5.34
CA ARG A 234 -3.31 -24.00 5.66
C ARG A 234 -3.65 -24.84 4.43
N VAL A 235 -3.74 -26.15 4.60
CA VAL A 235 -4.08 -27.08 3.52
C VAL A 235 -5.40 -27.74 3.87
N LEU A 236 -6.40 -27.61 3.00
CA LEU A 236 -7.77 -28.07 3.25
C LEU A 236 -8.34 -27.53 4.58
N GLY A 237 -7.97 -26.30 4.95
CA GLY A 237 -8.38 -25.63 6.19
C GLY A 237 -7.55 -25.99 7.43
N TYR A 238 -6.67 -26.98 7.36
CA TYR A 238 -5.84 -27.41 8.49
C TYR A 238 -4.49 -26.68 8.54
N PRO A 239 -4.01 -26.25 9.72
CA PRO A 239 -2.67 -25.66 9.87
C PRO A 239 -1.56 -26.54 9.33
N ASN A 240 -0.73 -25.99 8.44
CA ASN A 240 0.46 -26.59 7.88
C ASN A 240 1.45 -25.50 7.44
N ALA A 241 1.87 -24.64 8.39
CA ALA A 241 2.78 -23.53 8.11
C ALA A 241 4.11 -24.00 7.51
N SER A 242 4.60 -25.18 7.90
CA SER A 242 5.82 -25.78 7.35
C SER A 242 5.78 -26.03 5.84
N ARG A 243 4.58 -26.03 5.22
CA ARG A 243 4.47 -26.09 3.77
C ARG A 243 5.21 -24.93 3.09
N CYS A 244 5.14 -23.73 3.66
CA CYS A 244 5.77 -22.54 3.09
C CYS A 244 7.25 -22.39 3.49
N ASP A 245 7.80 -23.33 4.27
CA ASP A 245 9.25 -23.45 4.47
C ASP A 245 9.94 -24.09 3.24
N ASN A 246 9.17 -24.65 2.30
CA ASN A 246 9.66 -25.26 1.06
C ASN A 246 9.35 -24.37 -0.15
N ALA A 247 10.37 -24.04 -0.93
CA ALA A 247 10.32 -23.12 -2.07
C ALA A 247 9.41 -23.59 -3.21
N ASP A 248 9.28 -24.91 -3.40
CA ASP A 248 8.43 -25.50 -4.45
C ASP A 248 6.92 -25.34 -4.17
N ASN A 249 6.54 -24.98 -2.93
CA ASN A 249 5.14 -24.71 -2.59
C ASN A 249 4.70 -23.26 -2.87
N TRP A 250 5.65 -22.37 -3.18
CA TRP A 250 5.36 -21.00 -3.54
C TRP A 250 5.00 -20.89 -5.02
N SER A 251 4.05 -20.01 -5.33
CA SER A 251 3.72 -19.76 -6.74
C SER A 251 4.88 -19.12 -7.48
N ILE A 252 5.05 -19.47 -8.76
CA ILE A 252 5.84 -18.64 -9.68
C ILE A 252 5.28 -17.21 -9.61
N PRO A 253 6.12 -16.17 -9.55
CA PRO A 253 5.61 -14.82 -9.41
C PRO A 253 4.71 -14.43 -10.58
N ALA A 254 3.66 -13.68 -10.30
CA ALA A 254 2.76 -13.13 -11.31
C ALA A 254 2.95 -11.62 -11.41
N SER A 255 2.92 -11.06 -12.62
CA SER A 255 2.87 -9.62 -12.78
C SER A 255 1.54 -9.07 -12.27
N VAL A 256 1.62 -8.11 -11.35
CA VAL A 256 0.50 -7.25 -10.94
C VAL A 256 0.38 -6.09 -11.93
N THR A 257 1.52 -5.51 -12.34
CA THR A 257 1.50 -4.44 -13.35
C THR A 257 1.32 -5.01 -14.76
N PRO A 258 0.51 -4.36 -15.62
CA PRO A 258 0.20 -4.87 -16.96
C PRO A 258 1.38 -4.74 -17.95
N ALA A 259 2.34 -3.88 -17.64
CA ALA A 259 3.54 -3.65 -18.42
C ALA A 259 4.70 -3.25 -17.50
N THR A 260 5.90 -3.23 -18.07
CA THR A 260 7.10 -2.70 -17.42
C THR A 260 7.08 -1.18 -17.38
N GLY A 261 7.47 -0.58 -16.24
CA GLY A 261 7.52 0.86 -16.06
C GLY A 261 8.47 1.31 -14.95
N GLY A 262 8.31 2.56 -14.50
CA GLY A 262 9.01 3.10 -13.34
C GLY A 262 8.16 2.92 -12.09
N TYR A 263 8.24 1.73 -11.49
CA TYR A 263 7.46 1.37 -10.29
C TYR A 263 8.38 1.04 -9.14
N ILE A 264 7.98 1.39 -7.92
CA ILE A 264 8.72 1.03 -6.71
C ILE A 264 7.79 1.05 -5.49
N TYR A 265 8.25 0.46 -4.38
CA TYR A 265 7.60 0.50 -3.07
C TYR A 265 6.19 -0.09 -3.14
N ALA A 266 6.09 -1.30 -3.71
CA ALA A 266 4.86 -2.06 -3.65
C ALA A 266 4.53 -2.43 -2.21
N ASP A 267 3.24 -2.46 -1.86
CA ASP A 267 2.73 -2.99 -0.59
C ASP A 267 1.46 -3.82 -0.83
N VAL A 268 1.11 -4.71 0.09
CA VAL A 268 0.04 -5.70 -0.08
C VAL A 268 -0.80 -5.92 1.17
N ALA A 269 -2.12 -6.00 1.00
CA ALA A 269 -3.06 -6.33 2.06
C ALA A 269 -4.16 -7.29 1.58
N ALA A 270 -4.58 -8.22 2.43
CA ALA A 270 -5.71 -9.12 2.17
C ALA A 270 -6.96 -8.72 2.99
N GLY A 271 -8.11 -8.58 2.35
CA GLY A 271 -9.38 -8.25 3.02
C GLY A 271 -10.07 -9.46 3.66
N PRO A 272 -11.11 -9.23 4.49
CA PRO A 272 -11.87 -10.31 5.14
C PRO A 272 -12.66 -11.20 4.18
N ASP A 273 -12.90 -10.72 2.96
CA ASP A 273 -13.51 -11.44 1.84
C ASP A 273 -12.48 -12.18 0.96
N GLY A 274 -11.19 -12.11 1.32
CA GLY A 274 -10.06 -12.71 0.60
C GLY A 274 -9.53 -11.88 -0.56
N ARG A 275 -10.13 -10.72 -0.89
CA ARG A 275 -9.56 -9.86 -1.94
C ARG A 275 -8.17 -9.38 -1.54
N VAL A 276 -7.26 -9.33 -2.51
CA VAL A 276 -5.87 -8.92 -2.30
C VAL A 276 -5.65 -7.60 -3.02
N TYR A 277 -5.19 -6.60 -2.28
CA TYR A 277 -4.92 -5.25 -2.76
C TYR A 277 -3.42 -5.06 -2.82
N VAL A 278 -2.92 -4.55 -3.95
CA VAL A 278 -1.51 -4.22 -4.13
C VAL A 278 -1.41 -2.76 -4.55
N THR A 279 -0.61 -1.97 -3.85
CA THR A 279 -0.37 -0.55 -4.16
C THR A 279 1.10 -0.30 -4.44
N TRP A 280 1.44 0.68 -5.28
CA TRP A 280 2.83 1.05 -5.58
C TRP A 280 2.94 2.52 -6.00
N TRP A 281 4.17 3.04 -5.98
CA TRP A 281 4.48 4.34 -6.56
C TRP A 281 4.89 4.19 -8.03
N ASP A 282 4.14 4.83 -8.92
CA ASP A 282 4.53 5.06 -10.32
C ASP A 282 5.32 6.36 -10.42
N TYR A 283 6.65 6.26 -10.29
CA TYR A 283 7.59 7.39 -10.33
C TYR A 283 7.96 7.80 -11.76
N SER A 284 7.34 7.19 -12.77
CA SER A 284 7.50 7.59 -14.17
C SER A 284 6.84 8.95 -14.44
N ALA A 285 6.67 9.30 -15.72
CA ALA A 285 5.92 10.49 -16.11
C ALA A 285 4.46 10.47 -15.65
N THR A 286 3.90 9.30 -15.29
CA THR A 286 2.57 9.18 -14.68
C THR A 286 2.51 9.89 -13.31
N ASN A 287 3.57 9.81 -12.51
CA ASN A 287 3.73 10.48 -11.21
C ASN A 287 2.51 10.27 -10.28
N ALA A 288 2.25 9.04 -9.88
CA ALA A 288 1.03 8.68 -9.15
C ALA A 288 1.23 7.56 -8.14
N ILE A 289 0.39 7.53 -7.12
CA ILE A 289 0.12 6.31 -6.34
C ILE A 289 -0.91 5.50 -7.11
N ARG A 290 -0.60 4.23 -7.34
CA ARG A 290 -1.43 3.31 -8.10
C ARG A 290 -1.68 2.04 -7.30
N GLY A 291 -2.69 1.30 -7.70
CA GLY A 291 -2.90 -0.03 -7.16
C GLY A 291 -3.81 -0.86 -8.03
N ASP A 292 -3.89 -2.16 -7.71
CA ASP A 292 -4.82 -3.09 -8.31
C ASP A 292 -5.36 -4.06 -7.25
N VAL A 293 -6.47 -4.73 -7.57
CA VAL A 293 -7.15 -5.67 -6.68
C VAL A 293 -7.44 -6.97 -7.42
N CYS A 294 -7.13 -8.09 -6.76
CA CYS A 294 -7.51 -9.42 -7.24
C CYS A 294 -8.56 -10.05 -6.31
N ASN A 295 -9.62 -10.61 -6.90
CA ASN A 295 -10.61 -11.40 -6.16
C ASN A 295 -10.34 -12.91 -6.36
N PRO A 296 -9.77 -13.62 -5.36
CA PRO A 296 -9.42 -15.03 -5.53
C PRO A 296 -10.64 -15.97 -5.67
N SER A 297 -11.85 -15.49 -5.36
CA SER A 297 -13.08 -16.25 -5.60
C SER A 297 -13.50 -16.24 -7.08
N ALA A 298 -13.02 -15.28 -7.86
CA ALA A 298 -13.37 -15.10 -9.27
C ALA A 298 -12.19 -15.26 -10.23
N GLN A 299 -10.97 -15.05 -9.73
CA GLN A 299 -9.74 -14.93 -10.52
C GLN A 299 -8.61 -15.71 -9.85
N ASN A 300 -7.57 -16.02 -10.62
CA ASN A 300 -6.35 -16.59 -10.08
C ASN A 300 -5.32 -15.48 -9.79
N CYS A 301 -5.18 -15.09 -8.52
CA CYS A 301 -4.23 -14.05 -8.11
C CYS A 301 -2.74 -14.44 -8.27
N ALA A 302 -2.44 -15.73 -8.51
CA ALA A 302 -1.11 -16.21 -8.90
C ALA A 302 -0.89 -16.22 -10.43
N ALA A 303 -1.76 -15.57 -11.20
CA ALA A 303 -1.57 -15.39 -12.63
C ALA A 303 -1.75 -13.90 -12.98
N ALA A 304 -0.99 -13.43 -13.97
CA ALA A 304 -1.10 -12.04 -14.44
C ALA A 304 -2.52 -11.70 -14.92
N SER A 305 -3.27 -12.68 -15.44
CA SER A 305 -4.67 -12.50 -15.84
C SER A 305 -5.65 -12.33 -14.68
N GLY A 306 -5.21 -12.55 -13.43
CA GLY A 306 -5.99 -12.25 -12.24
C GLY A 306 -5.94 -10.79 -11.82
N TRP A 307 -5.05 -10.01 -12.43
CA TRP A 307 -4.87 -8.58 -12.19
C TRP A 307 -5.45 -7.79 -13.36
N GLY A 308 -6.10 -6.68 -13.03
CA GLY A 308 -6.89 -5.87 -13.95
C GLY A 308 -6.15 -4.67 -14.51
N THR A 309 -6.90 -3.59 -14.70
CA THR A 309 -6.32 -2.28 -15.04
C THR A 309 -6.07 -1.54 -13.74
N PRO A 310 -4.82 -1.11 -13.44
CA PRO A 310 -4.54 -0.43 -12.20
C PRO A 310 -5.27 0.90 -12.05
N ASP A 311 -5.81 1.15 -10.87
CA ASP A 311 -6.41 2.42 -10.48
C ASP A 311 -5.34 3.48 -10.18
N THR A 312 -5.73 4.74 -10.34
CA THR A 312 -4.96 5.90 -9.84
C THR A 312 -5.54 6.31 -8.50
N ILE A 313 -4.79 6.10 -7.44
CA ILE A 313 -5.20 6.42 -6.07
C ILE A 313 -4.98 7.90 -5.79
N ALA A 314 -3.82 8.42 -6.21
CA ALA A 314 -3.48 9.83 -6.10
C ALA A 314 -2.55 10.26 -7.23
N ALA A 315 -2.83 11.39 -7.84
CA ALA A 315 -1.85 12.10 -8.66
C ALA A 315 -0.96 12.94 -7.75
N LEU A 316 0.35 12.88 -7.95
CA LEU A 316 1.33 13.54 -7.09
C LEU A 316 1.70 14.94 -7.60
N ASP A 317 2.30 15.75 -6.73
CA ASP A 317 2.78 17.08 -7.09
C ASP A 317 3.75 17.04 -8.28
N ALA A 318 3.58 18.02 -9.15
CA ALA A 318 4.38 18.17 -10.35
C ALA A 318 4.96 19.60 -10.46
N THR A 319 5.34 20.20 -9.33
CA THR A 319 5.88 21.56 -9.29
C THR A 319 7.07 21.70 -10.23
N GLY A 320 7.02 22.71 -11.09
CA GLY A 320 8.01 22.91 -12.15
C GLY A 320 7.85 21.96 -13.35
N GLY A 321 6.72 21.25 -13.45
CA GLY A 321 6.41 20.36 -14.58
C GLY A 321 7.13 19.01 -14.54
N ASN A 322 7.66 18.60 -13.38
CA ASN A 322 8.42 17.37 -13.23
C ASN A 322 7.82 16.48 -12.13
N PRO A 323 7.90 15.13 -12.25
CA PRO A 323 7.49 14.21 -11.20
C PRO A 323 8.15 14.48 -9.85
N VAL A 324 7.56 13.94 -8.78
CA VAL A 324 8.20 13.92 -7.46
C VAL A 324 9.57 13.24 -7.58
N PRO A 325 10.66 13.86 -7.10
CA PRO A 325 11.98 13.27 -7.22
C PRO A 325 12.09 11.97 -6.43
N PHE A 326 12.71 10.96 -7.03
CA PHE A 326 12.97 9.66 -6.40
C PHE A 326 13.74 9.78 -5.08
N ALA A 327 14.77 10.62 -5.07
CA ALA A 327 15.55 10.95 -3.88
C ALA A 327 15.33 12.42 -3.53
N CYS A 328 14.87 12.64 -2.30
CA CYS A 328 14.73 13.94 -1.70
C CYS A 328 15.26 13.91 -0.27
N PRO A 329 16.05 14.92 0.14
CA PRO A 329 16.43 15.03 1.52
C PRO A 329 15.23 15.55 2.30
N ILE A 330 14.73 14.71 3.20
CA ILE A 330 13.59 15.03 4.05
C ILE A 330 14.13 15.36 5.43
N LEU A 331 13.82 16.53 5.96
CA LEU A 331 14.08 16.82 7.36
C LEU A 331 13.16 15.94 8.20
N ALA A 332 13.73 15.04 9.01
CA ALA A 332 13.00 14.35 10.06
C ALA A 332 12.36 15.40 10.99
N GLN A 333 11.03 15.39 11.09
CA GLN A 333 10.26 16.29 11.96
C GLN A 333 9.16 15.50 12.68
N PRO A 334 8.76 15.92 13.90
CA PRO A 334 7.53 15.45 14.52
C PRO A 334 6.37 15.73 13.55
N GLY A 335 5.65 14.69 13.14
CA GLY A 335 4.60 14.79 12.10
C GLY A 335 4.86 14.03 10.79
N GLY A 336 5.87 13.16 10.73
CA GLY A 336 5.84 12.05 9.76
C GLY A 336 6.18 12.39 8.31
N ARG A 337 7.13 13.30 8.06
CA ARG A 337 7.60 13.54 6.69
C ARG A 337 8.34 12.31 6.16
N GLY A 338 7.72 11.57 5.26
CA GLY A 338 8.25 10.34 4.65
C GLY A 338 8.35 10.42 3.13
N SER A 339 9.02 9.42 2.55
CA SER A 339 9.04 9.17 1.09
C SER A 339 7.62 8.90 0.56
N THR A 340 7.43 8.98 -0.75
CA THR A 340 6.17 8.70 -1.45
C THR A 340 5.70 7.24 -1.36
N SER A 341 6.39 6.39 -0.60
CA SER A 341 6.11 4.96 -0.43
C SER A 341 4.67 4.74 0.06
N PRO A 342 3.77 4.19 -0.77
CA PRO A 342 2.40 3.94 -0.35
C PRO A 342 2.35 2.71 0.56
N GLN A 343 1.38 2.71 1.48
CA GLN A 343 1.06 1.55 2.32
C GLN A 343 -0.44 1.29 2.24
N VAL A 344 -0.85 0.03 2.24
CA VAL A 344 -2.24 -0.40 2.16
C VAL A 344 -2.60 -1.30 3.32
N ASP A 345 -3.77 -1.08 3.92
CA ASP A 345 -4.36 -2.02 4.88
C ASP A 345 -5.88 -2.09 4.73
N VAL A 346 -6.48 -3.14 5.27
CA VAL A 346 -7.92 -3.39 5.21
C VAL A 346 -8.45 -3.60 6.62
N ASP A 347 -9.55 -2.95 6.97
CA ASP A 347 -10.21 -3.21 8.25
C ASP A 347 -10.71 -4.67 8.31
N ARG A 348 -10.35 -5.36 9.40
CA ARG A 348 -10.71 -6.75 9.71
C ARG A 348 -11.37 -6.87 11.10
N SER A 349 -11.87 -5.76 11.62
CA SER A 349 -12.42 -5.67 12.98
C SER A 349 -13.75 -6.40 13.15
N GLY A 350 -14.43 -6.78 12.06
CA GLY A 350 -15.83 -7.22 12.08
C GLY A 350 -16.82 -6.09 12.43
N GLY A 351 -16.34 -4.85 12.52
CA GLY A 351 -17.13 -3.67 12.84
C GLY A 351 -17.81 -3.03 11.61
N ALA A 352 -18.33 -1.82 11.79
CA ALA A 352 -19.06 -1.11 10.73
C ALA A 352 -18.19 -0.72 9.51
N GLN A 353 -16.86 -0.78 9.65
CA GLN A 353 -15.92 -0.50 8.57
C GLN A 353 -15.20 -1.76 8.07
N ASP A 354 -15.59 -2.96 8.53
CA ASP A 354 -14.99 -4.22 8.10
C ASP A 354 -14.93 -4.35 6.57
N GLY A 355 -13.76 -4.69 6.05
CA GLY A 355 -13.46 -4.73 4.63
C GLY A 355 -13.12 -3.38 3.99
N ARG A 356 -13.17 -2.26 4.71
CA ARG A 356 -12.73 -0.95 4.20
C ARG A 356 -11.24 -0.95 3.95
N VAL A 357 -10.85 -0.50 2.77
CA VAL A 357 -9.46 -0.38 2.33
C VAL A 357 -8.95 1.01 2.67
N TYR A 358 -7.74 1.10 3.22
CA TYR A 358 -7.04 2.33 3.53
C TYR A 358 -5.71 2.35 2.78
N VAL A 359 -5.39 3.49 2.17
CA VAL A 359 -4.10 3.69 1.50
C VAL A 359 -3.50 4.98 2.02
N SER A 360 -2.26 4.92 2.51
CA SER A 360 -1.49 6.08 2.96
C SER A 360 -0.25 6.30 2.10
N TRP A 361 0.16 7.54 1.89
CA TRP A 361 1.36 7.92 1.14
C TRP A 361 1.86 9.29 1.60
N SER A 362 3.01 9.72 1.10
CA SER A 362 3.48 11.11 1.27
C SER A 362 3.65 11.80 -0.08
N ASP A 363 3.52 13.11 -0.10
CA ASP A 363 3.73 13.93 -1.30
C ASP A 363 4.31 15.31 -0.93
N LEU A 364 4.88 15.99 -1.91
CA LEU A 364 5.31 17.38 -1.78
C LEU A 364 4.08 18.26 -1.57
N ARG A 365 4.13 19.10 -0.53
CA ARG A 365 3.06 20.03 -0.17
C ARG A 365 3.05 21.24 -1.09
N PRO A 366 2.03 21.43 -1.94
CA PRO A 366 1.94 22.60 -2.79
C PRO A 366 1.91 23.90 -1.97
N GLY A 367 2.67 24.90 -2.41
CA GLY A 367 2.72 26.23 -1.78
C GLY A 367 3.54 26.32 -0.48
N SER A 368 4.18 25.23 -0.03
CA SER A 368 5.05 25.24 1.15
C SER A 368 6.46 25.78 0.90
N GLY A 369 6.78 26.02 -0.36
CA GLY A 369 8.09 26.42 -0.87
C GLY A 369 7.95 26.79 -2.36
N ALA A 370 9.07 27.12 -2.99
CA ALA A 370 9.10 27.59 -4.38
C ALA A 370 9.73 26.58 -5.34
N THR A 371 10.50 25.62 -4.83
CA THR A 371 11.25 24.65 -5.64
C THR A 371 11.06 23.24 -5.08
N ARG A 372 11.08 22.22 -5.94
CA ARG A 372 11.20 20.84 -5.47
C ARG A 372 12.59 20.57 -4.89
N CYS A 373 12.70 19.54 -4.07
CA CYS A 373 13.99 18.99 -3.67
C CYS A 373 14.76 18.39 -4.85
N THR A 374 16.09 18.30 -4.74
CA THR A 374 16.94 17.65 -5.73
C THR A 374 18.03 16.81 -5.07
N GLY A 375 18.14 15.55 -5.48
CA GLY A 375 19.22 14.65 -5.07
C GLY A 375 19.27 14.34 -3.58
N SER A 376 20.46 14.09 -3.05
CA SER A 376 20.72 13.65 -1.67
C SER A 376 21.43 14.70 -0.80
N GLY A 377 21.41 15.97 -1.21
CA GLY A 377 22.06 17.07 -0.49
C GLY A 377 21.29 17.55 0.75
N SER A 378 21.74 18.59 1.43
CA SER A 378 20.95 19.18 2.52
C SER A 378 19.68 19.88 1.98
N PRO A 379 18.54 19.80 2.70
CA PRO A 379 17.33 20.50 2.29
C PRO A 379 17.52 22.03 2.23
N ALA A 380 17.19 22.65 1.10
CA ALA A 380 17.18 24.11 0.99
C ALA A 380 15.91 24.70 1.58
N SER A 381 15.98 25.94 2.08
CA SER A 381 14.81 26.65 2.63
C SER A 381 13.71 26.94 1.61
N THR A 382 14.01 26.86 0.31
CA THR A 382 13.04 27.01 -0.78
C THR A 382 12.34 25.71 -1.16
N HIS A 383 12.83 24.56 -0.66
CA HIS A 383 12.25 23.26 -0.98
C HIS A 383 10.81 23.16 -0.44
N LEU A 384 9.94 22.56 -1.24
CA LEU A 384 8.64 22.11 -0.76
C LEU A 384 8.83 21.15 0.42
N THR A 385 8.00 21.31 1.45
CA THR A 385 7.90 20.36 2.55
C THR A 385 7.07 19.15 2.14
N TRP A 386 7.17 18.07 2.91
CA TRP A 386 6.36 16.86 2.71
C TRP A 386 5.17 16.87 3.67
N ASP A 387 4.02 16.40 3.19
CA ASP A 387 2.86 16.03 4.01
C ASP A 387 2.55 14.54 3.75
N SER A 388 1.96 13.87 4.74
CA SER A 388 1.41 12.53 4.58
C SER A 388 -0.10 12.57 4.44
N TYR A 389 -0.62 11.62 3.68
CA TYR A 389 -2.01 11.53 3.28
C TYR A 389 -2.52 10.12 3.55
N VAL A 390 -3.82 10.01 3.80
CA VAL A 390 -4.54 8.75 3.85
C VAL A 390 -5.88 8.91 3.15
N THR A 391 -6.29 7.87 2.44
CA THR A 391 -7.60 7.79 1.80
C THR A 391 -8.20 6.41 2.05
N SER A 392 -9.51 6.25 1.81
CA SER A 392 -10.17 4.97 2.00
C SER A 392 -11.25 4.71 0.97
N ALA A 393 -11.57 3.43 0.76
CA ALA A 393 -12.59 2.95 -0.15
C ALA A 393 -13.36 1.78 0.47
N ALA A 394 -14.57 1.55 -0.01
CA ALA A 394 -15.32 0.36 0.36
C ALA A 394 -14.59 -0.92 -0.07
N SER A 395 -14.97 -2.04 0.53
CA SER A 395 -14.47 -3.36 0.14
C SER A 395 -14.64 -3.60 -1.36
N GLY A 396 -13.61 -4.14 -1.99
CA GLY A 396 -13.57 -4.47 -3.41
C GLY A 396 -13.07 -3.35 -4.32
N ALA A 397 -12.81 -2.15 -3.80
CA ALA A 397 -12.31 -1.03 -4.56
C ALA A 397 -11.01 -0.49 -3.98
N LEU A 398 -10.21 0.16 -4.83
CA LEU A 398 -9.15 1.05 -4.36
C LEU A 398 -9.65 2.50 -4.33
N PRO A 399 -9.20 3.30 -3.36
CA PRO A 399 -9.53 4.72 -3.32
C PRO A 399 -9.05 5.42 -4.59
N GLY A 400 -9.83 6.36 -5.14
CA GLY A 400 -9.47 7.06 -6.39
C GLY A 400 -9.81 6.31 -7.70
N GLY A 401 -10.21 5.04 -7.62
CA GLY A 401 -10.69 4.26 -8.76
C GLY A 401 -12.05 4.71 -9.31
N VAL A 402 -12.30 4.40 -10.59
CA VAL A 402 -13.59 4.63 -11.24
C VAL A 402 -14.57 3.57 -10.72
N GLY A 403 -15.34 3.90 -9.67
CA GLY A 403 -16.33 2.95 -9.14
C GLY A 403 -17.04 3.31 -7.82
N ALA A 404 -16.44 4.09 -6.92
CA ALA A 404 -17.05 4.25 -5.58
C ALA A 404 -18.39 5.04 -5.54
N LEU A 405 -18.63 5.94 -6.50
CA LEU A 405 -19.88 6.70 -6.66
C LEU A 405 -20.63 6.33 -7.93
N ASP A 406 -19.92 6.02 -9.02
CA ASP A 406 -20.50 5.67 -10.32
C ASP A 406 -21.32 4.37 -10.22
N GLU A 407 -20.80 3.34 -9.56
CA GLU A 407 -21.46 2.04 -9.40
C GLU A 407 -22.77 2.14 -8.58
N ILE A 408 -22.83 3.07 -7.61
CA ILE A 408 -24.05 3.37 -6.85
C ILE A 408 -25.13 3.98 -7.77
N PHE A 409 -24.75 4.90 -8.66
CA PHE A 409 -25.68 5.52 -9.60
C PHE A 409 -26.04 4.62 -10.77
N GLU A 410 -25.14 3.75 -11.21
CA GLU A 410 -25.39 2.72 -12.21
C GLU A 410 -26.44 1.72 -11.70
N LEU A 411 -26.29 1.20 -10.47
CA LEU A 411 -27.28 0.31 -9.83
C LEU A 411 -28.61 1.04 -9.57
N ALA A 412 -28.58 2.30 -9.16
CA ALA A 412 -29.79 3.12 -8.99
C ALA A 412 -30.54 3.36 -10.31
N ALA A 413 -29.81 3.63 -11.40
CA ALA A 413 -30.35 3.82 -12.73
C ALA A 413 -30.92 2.51 -13.30
N ALA A 414 -30.20 1.39 -13.19
CA ALA A 414 -30.66 0.07 -13.62
C ALA A 414 -31.98 -0.34 -12.92
N LYS A 415 -32.10 -0.01 -11.62
CA LYS A 415 -33.32 -0.21 -10.84
C LYS A 415 -34.47 0.69 -11.29
N GLN A 416 -34.21 1.96 -11.59
CA GLN A 416 -35.23 2.90 -12.07
C GLN A 416 -35.74 2.52 -13.48
N LEU A 417 -34.86 1.99 -14.32
CA LEU A 417 -35.16 1.56 -15.69
C LEU A 417 -35.77 0.14 -15.78
N LYS A 418 -35.93 -0.56 -14.64
CA LYS A 418 -36.51 -1.92 -14.54
C LYS A 418 -35.84 -2.93 -15.47
N MET A 419 -34.52 -2.91 -15.55
CA MET A 419 -33.78 -3.66 -16.57
C MET A 419 -33.80 -5.19 -16.39
N ASP A 420 -34.10 -5.74 -15.19
CA ASP A 420 -34.49 -7.15 -14.98
C ASP A 420 -35.10 -7.42 -13.57
N GLU A 421 -35.51 -8.67 -13.28
CA GLU A 421 -36.05 -9.12 -11.98
C GLU A 421 -35.00 -9.21 -10.84
N ALA A 422 -33.69 -9.21 -11.14
CA ALA A 422 -32.61 -9.32 -10.14
C ALA A 422 -32.34 -7.97 -9.43
N HIS A 423 -32.64 -6.84 -10.07
CA HIS A 423 -32.44 -5.47 -9.55
C HIS A 423 -33.63 -4.93 -8.72
N GLY A 424 -34.63 -5.77 -8.41
CA GLY A 424 -35.77 -5.41 -7.55
C GLY A 424 -35.43 -5.24 -6.06
N LYS A 425 -34.21 -5.59 -5.63
CA LYS A 425 -33.79 -5.56 -4.23
C LYS A 425 -33.58 -4.11 -3.72
N PRO A 426 -33.90 -3.80 -2.45
CA PRO A 426 -33.59 -2.50 -1.86
C PRO A 426 -32.08 -2.22 -1.86
N LEU A 427 -31.70 -1.00 -2.27
CA LEU A 427 -30.32 -0.51 -2.21
C LEU A 427 -30.18 0.24 -0.88
N PHE A 428 -29.20 -0.17 -0.06
CA PHE A 428 -28.93 0.45 1.22
C PHE A 428 -27.58 1.16 1.18
N ILE A 429 -27.57 2.42 1.59
CA ILE A 429 -26.35 3.20 1.79
C ILE A 429 -26.22 3.42 3.29
N LEU A 430 -25.20 2.82 3.91
CA LEU A 430 -24.94 3.00 5.33
C LEU A 430 -24.15 4.29 5.54
N ASN A 431 -24.83 5.31 6.06
CA ASN A 431 -24.26 6.61 6.34
C ASN A 431 -23.61 6.64 7.73
N VAL A 432 -22.38 6.11 7.83
CA VAL A 432 -21.61 6.11 9.08
C VAL A 432 -20.97 7.48 9.29
N ALA A 433 -21.21 8.08 10.46
CA ALA A 433 -20.63 9.35 10.88
C ALA A 433 -20.82 10.52 9.87
N GLY A 434 -21.89 10.49 9.08
CA GLY A 434 -22.21 11.54 8.11
C GLY A 434 -21.44 11.48 6.80
N TYR A 435 -20.69 10.40 6.53
CA TYR A 435 -19.90 10.24 5.31
C TYR A 435 -20.70 10.46 4.01
N PHE A 436 -21.97 10.05 3.97
CA PHE A 436 -22.88 10.24 2.83
C PHE A 436 -23.88 11.39 3.04
N ASP A 437 -23.69 12.26 4.03
CA ASP A 437 -24.57 13.43 4.20
C ASP A 437 -24.60 14.36 2.97
N PRO A 438 -23.47 14.62 2.27
CA PRO A 438 -23.49 15.39 1.03
C PRO A 438 -24.31 14.72 -0.08
N LEU A 439 -24.17 13.40 -0.26
CA LEU A 439 -24.96 12.62 -1.22
C LEU A 439 -26.45 12.63 -0.86
N ARG A 440 -26.77 12.48 0.44
CA ARG A 440 -28.14 12.53 0.97
C ARG A 440 -28.75 13.91 0.79
N GLU A 441 -27.97 14.97 0.91
CA GLU A 441 -28.40 16.35 0.70
C GLU A 441 -28.58 16.66 -0.79
N MET A 442 -27.69 16.18 -1.65
CA MET A 442 -27.85 16.24 -3.11
C MET A 442 -29.14 15.55 -3.56
N ILE A 443 -29.43 14.34 -3.08
CA ILE A 443 -30.67 13.61 -3.39
C ILE A 443 -31.89 14.37 -2.84
N ARG A 444 -31.84 14.89 -1.60
CA ARG A 444 -32.93 15.70 -1.02
C ARG A 444 -33.21 16.95 -1.85
N ASN A 445 -32.16 17.63 -2.32
CA ASN A 445 -32.29 18.81 -3.16
C ASN A 445 -32.83 18.48 -4.55
N ALA A 446 -32.41 17.36 -5.14
CA ALA A 446 -32.94 16.89 -6.42
C ALA A 446 -34.43 16.50 -6.32
N VAL A 447 -34.85 15.86 -5.23
CA VAL A 447 -36.27 15.53 -4.97
C VAL A 447 -37.08 16.77 -4.63
N GLY A 448 -36.52 17.71 -3.84
CA GLY A 448 -37.23 18.91 -3.38
C GLY A 448 -37.35 20.01 -4.44
N ARG A 449 -36.56 19.94 -5.52
CA ARG A 449 -36.62 20.85 -6.68
C ARG A 449 -37.20 20.20 -7.94
N GLY A 450 -37.59 18.93 -7.85
CA GLY A 450 -38.23 18.16 -8.92
C GLY A 450 -39.74 18.31 -8.94
#